data_AF-A0A1I4LYH1-F1
#
_entry.id   AF-A0A1I4LYH1-F1
#
_cell.length_a   1.000
_cell.length_b   1.000
_cell.length_c   1.000
_cell.angle_alpha   90.00
_cell.angle_beta   90.00
_cell.angle_gamma   90.00
#
_symmetry.space_group_name_H-M   'P 1'
#
loop_
_entity.id
_entity.type
_entity.pdbx_description
1 polymer ?
#
loop_
_entity_poly.entity_id
_entity_poly.type
_entity_poly.pdbx_seq_one_letter_code
_entity_poly.pdbx_strand_id
1 'polypeptide(L)'
;MKPLMFFLALATGAPVWATPSEATLAARQSLKNYGLSRCLLTAYPQPGALRDDVAEAVGAYYFLGRGQHRIHQDEDTLETLHDPYAVVADYFREAMINEPVHMKQGGANAFAGCLEVYHSPGVEELVHQQDDYILPRAGEQTGD
;
A
#
# COMPACT_ATOMS: atom_id res chain seq x y z
N MET A 1 -64.87 -8.71 9.14
CA MET A 1 -63.84 -9.52 8.45
C MET A 1 -62.50 -8.81 8.65
N LYS A 2 -61.51 -9.48 9.24
CA LYS A 2 -60.24 -8.91 9.73
C LYS A 2 -59.26 -8.65 8.55
N PRO A 3 -58.52 -7.53 8.52
CA PRO A 3 -57.44 -7.35 7.55
C PRO A 3 -56.21 -8.14 8.01
N LEU A 4 -55.66 -8.93 7.09
CA LEU A 4 -54.46 -9.72 7.25
C LEU A 4 -53.24 -8.77 7.16
N MET A 5 -52.61 -8.47 8.30
CA MET A 5 -51.32 -7.77 8.33
C MET A 5 -50.21 -8.71 7.86
N PHE A 6 -49.61 -8.42 6.71
CA PHE A 6 -48.40 -9.07 6.22
C PHE A 6 -47.19 -8.36 6.84
N PHE A 7 -46.55 -8.98 7.84
CA PHE A 7 -45.29 -8.50 8.41
C PHE A 7 -44.15 -8.82 7.44
N LEU A 8 -43.61 -7.79 6.78
CA LEU A 8 -42.39 -7.89 5.99
C LEU A 8 -41.19 -7.93 6.96
N ALA A 9 -40.65 -9.12 7.22
CA ALA A 9 -39.42 -9.29 7.98
C ALA A 9 -38.22 -8.90 7.10
N LEU A 10 -37.73 -7.67 7.27
CA LEU A 10 -36.48 -7.22 6.66
C LEU A 10 -35.32 -7.88 7.41
N ALA A 11 -34.77 -8.96 6.86
CA ALA A 11 -33.57 -9.60 7.40
C ALA A 11 -32.38 -8.64 7.24
N THR A 12 -32.03 -7.93 8.31
CA THR A 12 -30.78 -7.19 8.42
C THR A 12 -29.64 -8.20 8.52
N GLY A 13 -29.13 -8.67 7.39
CA GLY A 13 -27.84 -9.34 7.35
C GLY A 13 -26.78 -8.33 7.79
N ALA A 14 -26.12 -8.57 8.92
CA ALA A 14 -24.93 -7.82 9.27
C ALA A 14 -23.89 -8.05 8.16
N PRO A 15 -23.23 -7.01 7.64
CA PRO A 15 -22.14 -7.24 6.71
C PRO A 15 -21.07 -8.05 7.44
N VAL A 16 -20.85 -9.29 7.00
CA VAL A 16 -19.68 -10.06 7.42
C VAL A 16 -18.49 -9.37 6.76
N TRP A 17 -17.75 -8.59 7.55
CA TRP A 17 -16.48 -8.04 7.09
C TRP A 17 -15.54 -9.24 7.00
N ALA A 18 -15.22 -9.64 5.77
CA ALA A 18 -14.27 -10.72 5.56
C ALA A 18 -12.94 -10.30 6.18
N THR A 19 -12.43 -11.14 7.09
CA THR A 19 -11.08 -10.95 7.62
C THR A 19 -10.08 -11.09 6.47
N PRO A 20 -9.13 -10.16 6.30
CA PRO A 20 -8.13 -10.27 5.24
C PRO A 20 -7.34 -11.57 5.41
N SER A 21 -6.98 -12.19 4.28
CA SER A 21 -6.13 -13.38 4.32
C SER A 21 -4.71 -13.01 4.75
N GLU A 22 -3.94 -13.99 5.26
CA GLU A 22 -2.50 -13.79 5.55
C GLU A 22 -1.72 -13.28 4.32
N ALA A 23 -2.12 -13.70 3.12
CA ALA A 23 -1.51 -13.20 1.89
C ALA A 23 -1.83 -11.71 1.63
N THR A 24 -3.08 -11.30 1.90
CA THR A 24 -3.50 -9.90 1.81
C THR A 24 -2.71 -9.04 2.81
N LEU A 25 -2.58 -9.51 4.04
CA LEU A 25 -1.79 -8.83 5.08
C LEU A 25 -0.30 -8.72 4.66
N ALA A 26 0.28 -9.80 4.14
CA ALA A 26 1.65 -9.80 3.64
C ALA A 26 1.84 -8.85 2.44
N ALA A 27 0.86 -8.75 1.54
CA ALA A 27 0.92 -7.86 0.38
C ALA A 27 0.92 -6.40 0.81
N ARG A 28 -0.03 -6.02 1.67
CA ARG A 28 -0.10 -4.68 2.26
C ARG A 28 1.21 -4.32 2.97
N GLN A 29 1.74 -5.24 3.78
CA GLN A 29 3.01 -5.04 4.48
C GLN A 29 4.19 -4.87 3.49
N SER A 30 4.24 -5.66 2.42
CA SER A 30 5.24 -5.50 1.37
C SER A 30 5.16 -4.13 0.70
N LEU A 31 3.96 -3.61 0.46
CA LEU A 31 3.76 -2.31 -0.16
C LEU A 31 4.14 -1.15 0.79
N LYS A 32 3.85 -1.27 2.09
CA LYS A 32 4.36 -0.34 3.12
C LYS A 32 5.89 -0.33 3.17
N ASN A 33 6.52 -1.51 3.10
CA ASN A 33 7.97 -1.64 3.09
C ASN A 33 8.58 -0.98 1.86
N TYR A 34 7.96 -1.15 0.68
CA TYR A 34 8.36 -0.43 -0.53
C TYR A 34 8.33 1.10 -0.32
N GLY A 35 7.23 1.63 0.24
CA GLY A 35 7.09 3.06 0.53
C GLY A 35 8.17 3.58 1.48
N LEU A 36 8.45 2.86 2.57
CA LEU A 36 9.52 3.20 3.51
C LEU A 36 10.89 3.20 2.82
N SER A 37 11.21 2.16 2.05
CA SER A 37 12.48 2.07 1.32
C SER A 37 12.64 3.20 0.31
N ARG A 38 11.57 3.57 -0.43
CA ARG A 38 11.60 4.72 -1.36
C ARG A 38 11.80 6.05 -0.63
N CYS A 39 11.14 6.24 0.51
CA CYS A 39 11.30 7.42 1.35
C CYS A 39 12.76 7.57 1.80
N LEU A 40 13.35 6.51 2.34
CA LEU A 40 14.75 6.48 2.77
C LEU A 40 15.72 6.72 1.60
N LEU A 41 15.47 6.11 0.44
CA LEU A 41 16.33 6.29 -0.74
C LEU A 41 16.36 7.76 -1.22
N THR A 42 15.23 8.46 -1.06
CA THR A 42 15.09 9.88 -1.40
C THR A 42 15.75 10.77 -0.34
N ALA A 43 15.58 10.43 0.94
CA ALA A 43 16.16 11.13 2.08
C ALA A 43 17.71 11.07 2.11
N TYR A 44 18.30 9.98 1.61
CA TYR A 44 19.74 9.73 1.60
C TYR A 44 20.27 9.62 0.15
N PRO A 45 20.40 10.74 -0.58
CA PRO A 45 20.76 10.73 -2.00
C PRO A 45 22.26 10.48 -2.24
N GLN A 46 23.10 10.61 -1.21
CA GLN A 46 24.55 10.48 -1.36
C GLN A 46 24.95 9.02 -1.58
N PRO A 47 25.89 8.73 -2.49
CA PRO A 47 26.42 7.37 -2.69
C PRO A 47 26.99 6.78 -1.40
N GLY A 48 26.82 5.46 -1.22
CA GLY A 48 27.36 4.72 -0.10
C GLY A 48 26.51 3.52 0.29
N ALA A 49 27.04 2.67 1.17
CA ALA A 49 26.45 1.38 1.52
C ALA A 49 24.97 1.46 1.93
N LEU A 50 24.58 2.46 2.73
CA LEU A 50 23.18 2.65 3.11
C LEU A 50 22.27 2.90 1.89
N ARG A 51 22.72 3.77 0.98
CA ARG A 51 21.94 4.09 -0.21
C ARG A 51 21.80 2.87 -1.11
N ASP A 52 22.89 2.13 -1.30
CA ASP A 52 22.94 0.95 -2.16
C ASP A 52 22.03 -0.15 -1.59
N ASP A 53 22.12 -0.45 -0.29
CA ASP A 53 21.26 -1.43 0.38
C ASP A 53 19.77 -1.05 0.29
N VAL A 54 19.45 0.24 0.47
CA VAL A 54 18.07 0.72 0.36
C VAL A 54 17.57 0.66 -1.08
N ALA A 55 18.41 0.92 -2.08
CA ALA A 55 18.07 0.75 -3.50
C ALA A 55 17.76 -0.71 -3.84
N GLU A 56 18.55 -1.66 -3.32
CA GLU A 56 18.26 -3.09 -3.46
C GLU A 56 16.94 -3.46 -2.79
N ALA A 57 16.65 -2.92 -1.60
CA ALA A 57 15.37 -3.12 -0.93
C ALA A 57 14.18 -2.58 -1.75
N VAL A 58 14.33 -1.40 -2.38
CA VAL A 58 13.33 -0.85 -3.31
C VAL A 58 13.08 -1.84 -4.46
N GLY A 59 14.14 -2.34 -5.10
CA GLY A 59 14.02 -3.32 -6.18
C GLY A 59 13.35 -4.61 -5.71
N ALA A 60 13.72 -5.11 -4.53
CA ALA A 60 13.17 -6.33 -3.96
C ALA A 60 11.67 -6.22 -3.64
N TYR A 61 11.19 -5.07 -3.17
CA TYR A 61 9.76 -4.89 -2.89
C TYR A 61 8.94 -4.44 -4.10
N TYR A 62 9.56 -4.06 -5.21
CA TYR A 62 8.86 -3.65 -6.43
C TYR A 62 8.33 -4.84 -7.24
N PHE A 63 7.46 -4.56 -8.23
CA PHE A 63 6.80 -5.56 -9.07
C PHE A 63 7.75 -6.57 -9.72
N LEU A 64 8.88 -6.10 -10.27
CA LEU A 64 9.89 -6.96 -10.93
C LEU A 64 10.73 -7.80 -9.95
N GLY A 65 10.62 -7.54 -8.65
CA GLY A 65 11.26 -8.30 -7.59
C GLY A 65 10.27 -9.28 -6.92
N ARG A 66 9.99 -9.02 -5.65
CA ARG A 66 9.03 -9.77 -4.81
C ARG A 66 7.77 -8.99 -4.48
N GLY A 67 7.51 -7.90 -5.20
CA GLY A 67 6.29 -7.12 -5.05
C GLY A 67 5.05 -7.98 -5.28
N GLN A 68 4.02 -7.76 -4.46
CA GLN A 68 2.80 -8.57 -4.45
C GLN A 68 1.60 -7.88 -5.09
N HIS A 69 1.82 -6.70 -5.69
CA HIS A 69 0.81 -5.96 -6.42
C HIS A 69 1.17 -5.90 -7.90
N ARG A 70 0.19 -6.08 -8.78
CA ARG A 70 0.30 -5.88 -10.22
C ARG A 70 0.25 -4.39 -10.56
N ILE A 71 0.99 -4.01 -11.59
CA ILE A 71 0.79 -2.73 -12.27
C ILE A 71 -0.33 -2.95 -13.29
N HIS A 72 -1.40 -2.18 -13.20
CA HIS A 72 -2.50 -2.26 -14.13
C HIS A 72 -2.18 -1.39 -15.35
N GLN A 73 -2.14 -2.01 -16.52
CA GLN A 73 -1.86 -1.34 -17.77
C GLN A 73 -2.99 -1.61 -18.76
N ASP A 74 -3.20 -0.67 -19.67
CA ASP A 74 -4.03 -0.87 -20.85
C ASP A 74 -3.36 -1.92 -21.76
N GLU A 75 -4.11 -2.95 -22.15
CA GLU A 75 -3.55 -4.11 -22.86
C GLU A 75 -3.10 -3.78 -24.29
N ASP A 76 -3.73 -2.79 -24.92
CA ASP A 76 -3.47 -2.42 -26.32
C ASP A 76 -2.33 -1.41 -26.44
N THR A 77 -2.24 -0.45 -25.52
CA THR A 77 -1.29 0.66 -25.54
C THR A 77 -0.12 0.49 -24.60
N LEU A 78 -0.22 -0.42 -23.62
CA LEU A 78 0.71 -0.60 -22.51
C LEU A 78 0.83 0.63 -21.59
N GLU A 79 -0.12 1.58 -21.68
CA GLU A 79 -0.18 2.72 -20.78
C GLU A 79 -0.49 2.26 -19.35
N THR A 80 0.26 2.75 -18.37
CA THR A 80 -0.02 2.47 -16.96
C THR A 80 -1.29 3.19 -16.53
N LEU A 81 -2.35 2.42 -16.28
CA LEU A 81 -3.61 2.89 -15.74
C LEU A 81 -3.54 3.06 -14.22
N HIS A 82 -2.84 2.16 -13.53
CA HIS A 82 -2.63 2.24 -12.09
C HIS A 82 -1.36 1.53 -11.65
N ASP A 83 -0.54 2.22 -10.85
CA ASP A 83 0.66 1.66 -10.22
C ASP A 83 0.57 1.83 -8.69
N PRO A 84 0.24 0.76 -7.94
CA PRO A 84 0.18 0.79 -6.47
C PRO A 84 1.49 1.25 -5.81
N TYR A 85 2.63 0.97 -6.43
CA TYR A 85 3.93 1.37 -5.93
C TYR A 85 4.16 2.87 -6.13
N ALA A 86 3.78 3.43 -7.29
CA ALA A 86 3.85 4.87 -7.52
C ALA A 86 2.95 5.63 -6.53
N VAL A 87 1.71 5.17 -6.36
CA VAL A 87 0.74 5.75 -5.41
C VAL A 87 1.31 5.82 -3.99
N VAL A 88 1.89 4.73 -3.49
CA VAL A 88 2.47 4.71 -2.14
C VAL A 88 3.75 5.55 -2.06
N ALA A 89 4.62 5.53 -3.08
CA ALA A 89 5.81 6.38 -3.09
C ALA A 89 5.46 7.87 -3.06
N ASP A 90 4.45 8.30 -3.82
CA ASP A 90 3.98 9.67 -3.83
C ASP A 90 3.36 10.08 -2.50
N TYR A 91 2.57 9.21 -1.87
CA TYR A 91 2.04 9.48 -0.54
C TYR A 91 3.15 9.73 0.49
N PHE A 92 4.19 8.88 0.52
CA PHE A 92 5.33 9.09 1.41
C PHE A 92 6.06 10.42 1.11
N ARG A 93 6.28 10.73 -0.17
CA ARG A 93 6.91 11.99 -0.60
C ARG A 93 6.10 13.19 -0.12
N GLU A 94 4.79 13.18 -0.30
CA GLU A 94 3.91 14.29 0.06
C GLU A 94 3.79 14.46 1.57
N ALA A 95 3.65 13.36 2.32
CA ALA A 95 3.63 13.40 3.77
C ALA A 95 4.93 14.01 4.33
N MET A 96 6.09 13.65 3.77
CA MET A 96 7.39 14.20 4.16
C MET A 96 7.56 15.70 3.85
N ILE A 97 6.90 16.21 2.81
CA ILE A 97 6.90 17.64 2.47
C ILE A 97 6.00 18.42 3.44
N ASN A 98 4.84 17.87 3.76
CA ASN A 98 3.81 18.55 4.55
C ASN A 98 4.12 18.53 6.05
N GLU A 99 4.72 17.45 6.56
CA GLU A 99 4.98 17.24 7.98
C GLU A 99 6.46 16.86 8.21
N PRO A 100 7.41 17.79 7.99
CA PRO A 100 8.82 17.51 8.18
C PRO A 100 9.14 17.29 9.67
N VAL A 101 9.77 16.16 9.97
CA VAL A 101 10.25 15.88 11.32
C VAL A 101 11.60 16.55 11.56
N HIS A 102 11.73 17.22 12.70
CA HIS A 102 12.94 17.95 13.09
C HIS A 102 13.58 17.38 14.35
N MET A 103 14.91 17.39 14.40
CA MET A 103 15.64 17.08 15.63
C MET A 103 15.49 18.21 16.65
N LYS A 104 15.56 17.88 17.95
CA LYS A 104 15.55 18.89 19.04
C LYS A 104 16.65 19.94 18.90
N GLN A 105 17.79 19.58 18.33
CA GLN A 105 18.93 20.49 18.10
C GLN A 105 18.85 21.26 16.77
N GLY A 106 17.73 21.15 16.04
CA GLY A 106 17.56 21.70 14.70
C GLY A 106 17.99 20.73 13.60
N GLY A 107 17.54 21.00 12.38
CA GLY A 107 17.76 20.13 11.21
C GLY A 107 16.66 19.08 11.05
N ALA A 108 16.49 18.61 9.80
CA ALA A 108 15.52 17.57 9.47
C ALA A 108 16.00 16.19 9.97
N ASN A 109 15.08 15.39 10.50
CA ASN A 109 15.30 13.98 10.81
C ASN A 109 14.51 13.14 9.82
N ALA A 110 15.06 12.99 8.61
CA ALA A 110 14.35 12.33 7.53
C ALA A 110 14.06 10.85 7.81
N PHE A 111 14.93 10.15 8.55
CA PHE A 111 14.67 8.78 9.00
C PHE A 111 13.44 8.69 9.90
N ALA A 112 13.37 9.55 10.93
CA ALA A 112 12.21 9.60 11.80
C ALA A 112 10.94 9.97 11.04
N GLY A 113 11.02 10.93 10.10
CA GLY A 113 9.90 11.27 9.22
C GLY A 113 9.39 10.07 8.42
N CYS A 114 10.28 9.35 7.73
CA CYS A 114 9.88 8.16 6.98
C CYS A 114 9.24 7.09 7.88
N LEU A 115 9.70 6.92 9.12
CA LEU A 115 9.11 6.00 10.09
C LEU A 115 7.75 6.48 10.62
N GLU A 116 7.55 7.79 10.82
CA GLU A 116 6.27 8.33 11.24
C GLU A 116 5.21 8.11 10.16
N VAL A 117 5.54 8.37 8.88
CA VAL A 117 4.64 8.08 7.76
C VAL A 117 4.34 6.59 7.67
N TYR A 118 5.34 5.72 7.81
CA TYR A 118 5.19 4.26 7.75
C TYR A 118 4.25 3.70 8.83
N HIS A 119 4.18 4.34 10.00
CA HIS A 119 3.26 3.97 11.08
C HIS A 119 1.96 4.79 11.10
N SER A 120 1.76 5.71 10.15
CA SER A 120 0.58 6.57 10.13
C SER A 120 -0.70 5.77 9.80
N PRO A 121 -1.87 6.21 10.31
CA PRO A 121 -3.15 5.67 9.85
C PRO A 121 -3.39 5.88 8.35
N GLY A 122 -2.82 6.94 7.77
CA GLY A 122 -3.03 7.26 6.37
C GLY A 122 -2.33 6.32 5.40
N VAL A 123 -1.10 5.86 5.70
CA VAL A 123 -0.49 4.80 4.88
C VAL A 123 -1.21 3.46 5.05
N GLU A 124 -1.76 3.20 6.24
CA GLU A 124 -2.54 1.98 6.49
C GLU A 124 -3.80 1.97 5.62
N GLU A 125 -4.57 3.05 5.62
CA GLU A 125 -5.73 3.21 4.74
C GLU A 125 -5.33 3.10 3.25
N LEU A 126 -4.24 3.77 2.86
CA LEU A 126 -3.78 3.77 1.47
C LEU A 126 -3.47 2.36 0.95
N VAL A 127 -2.81 1.52 1.75
CA VAL A 127 -2.48 0.15 1.29
C VAL A 127 -3.71 -0.76 1.26
N HIS A 128 -4.75 -0.52 2.06
CA HIS A 128 -6.02 -1.26 1.93
C HIS A 128 -6.73 -0.91 0.62
N GLN A 129 -6.64 0.34 0.16
CA GLN A 129 -7.18 0.78 -1.12
C GLN A 129 -6.48 0.15 -2.34
N GLN A 130 -5.35 -0.56 -2.14
CA GLN A 130 -4.62 -1.23 -3.21
C GLN A 130 -4.94 -2.73 -3.35
N ASP A 131 -5.85 -3.26 -2.53
CA ASP A 131 -6.15 -4.70 -2.49
C ASP A 131 -6.58 -5.29 -3.85
N ASP A 132 -7.30 -4.53 -4.67
CA ASP A 132 -7.77 -4.94 -6.01
C ASP A 132 -6.61 -5.18 -7.01
N TYR A 133 -5.40 -4.77 -6.62
CA TYR A 133 -4.19 -4.93 -7.40
C TYR A 133 -3.27 -6.02 -6.83
N ILE A 134 -3.68 -6.74 -5.79
CA ILE A 134 -2.89 -7.87 -5.28
C ILE A 134 -2.84 -8.98 -6.34
N LEU A 135 -1.64 -9.55 -6.55
CA LEU A 135 -1.43 -10.63 -7.50
C LEU A 135 -2.24 -11.88 -7.08
N PRO A 136 -2.90 -12.58 -8.03
CA PRO A 136 -3.52 -13.87 -7.77
C PRO A 136 -2.48 -14.87 -7.27
N ARG A 137 -2.88 -15.79 -6.39
CA ARG A 137 -1.97 -16.86 -5.97
C ARG A 137 -1.66 -17.78 -7.15
N ALA A 138 -0.42 -18.28 -7.22
CA ALA A 138 -0.09 -19.38 -8.10
C ALA A 138 -0.99 -20.60 -7.74
N GLY A 139 -1.91 -20.94 -8.64
CA GLY A 139 -2.88 -22.04 -8.47
C GLY A 139 -4.32 -21.60 -8.18
N GLU A 140 -4.56 -20.31 -7.96
CA GLU A 140 -5.90 -19.72 -7.84
C GLU A 140 -6.30 -19.21 -9.24
N GLN A 141 -6.49 -20.13 -10.19
CA GLN A 141 -7.13 -19.80 -11.45
C GLN A 141 -8.59 -19.48 -11.13
N THR A 142 -8.99 -18.22 -11.32
CA THR A 142 -10.39 -17.86 -11.50
C THR A 142 -10.85 -18.57 -12.77
N GLY A 143 -11.63 -19.63 -12.60
CA GLY A 143 -12.31 -20.28 -13.70
C GLY A 143 -13.33 -19.33 -14.29
N ASP A 144 -13.10 -18.92 -15.53
CA ASP A 144 -14.14 -18.44 -16.44
C ASP A 144 -14.82 -19.64 -17.14
#